data_AF-A0AA88IZK2-F1
#
_entry.id   AF-A0AA88IZK2-F1
#
_cell.length_a   1.000
_cell.length_b   1.000
_cell.length_c   1.000
_cell.angle_alpha   90.00
_cell.angle_beta   90.00
_cell.angle_gamma   90.00
#
_symmetry.space_group_name_H-M   'P 1'
#
loop_
_entity.id
_entity.type
_entity.pdbx_description
1 polymer ?
#
loop_
_entity_poly.entity_id
_entity_poly.type
_entity_poly.pdbx_seq_one_letter_code
_entity_poly.pdbx_strand_id
1 'polypeptide(L)'
;MSYSTRSYGQRTMSVYGGAGGRGTRISSSQSCSPVAGGFNLTDGLDLHVGTNEKATMQNLNDRLASYLEKVRTLEKENERLEKQIREWYQSRTVTSRDYTSYFATIDDLKDKIRIATKLNAKTVLDIDNARLAADDFKMKYETELAMTMAMEADITGLKRMLDDMNLARMDLESQYETLKEELLMLKKNHEEEVALLRSQMGGQVNVAVDASPSTDLNQVMTEIRQHYEGVIDKNRKELESWYQNKIAAVEQDVITNTECLASSRTEIKDLKSTLQRLQIDLQSHLSMKASLEGTLAETQARYAAQLASLQSMVTSLESQLSQIHGNIASNKQEYDILLDLKTRLELEIVITVVETVVDGKVVQSSQTVDVDKSA
;
A
#
# COMPACT_ATOMS: atom_id res chain seq x y z
N MET A 1 4.10 5.22 27.73
CA MET A 1 2.65 5.41 27.63
C MET A 1 2.36 6.57 26.68
N SER A 2 1.98 6.31 25.44
CA SER A 2 1.07 7.19 24.70
C SER A 2 0.41 6.34 23.62
N TYR A 3 -0.90 6.52 23.50
CA TYR A 3 -1.81 5.57 22.90
C TYR A 3 -1.92 5.75 21.39
N SER A 4 -2.10 4.62 20.72
CA SER A 4 -2.46 4.47 19.32
C SER A 4 -3.76 5.20 18.97
N THR A 5 -3.85 5.74 17.76
CA THR A 5 -5.15 5.89 17.08
C THR A 5 -4.96 5.69 15.58
N ARG A 6 -5.15 4.44 15.12
CA ARG A 6 -5.34 4.11 13.70
C ARG A 6 -6.82 4.30 13.36
N SER A 7 -7.12 5.29 12.53
CA SER A 7 -8.44 5.47 11.92
C SER A 7 -8.53 4.64 10.63
N TYR A 8 -9.29 3.54 10.65
CA TYR A 8 -9.72 2.85 9.44
C TYR A 8 -10.93 3.58 8.86
N GLY A 9 -10.72 4.36 7.81
CA GLY A 9 -11.80 4.92 7.00
C GLY A 9 -12.32 3.87 6.01
N GLN A 10 -13.45 3.23 6.34
CA GLN A 10 -14.26 2.51 5.36
C GLN A 10 -14.82 3.52 4.35
N ARG A 11 -14.46 3.40 3.07
CA ARG A 11 -15.14 4.12 1.98
C ARG A 11 -16.15 3.18 1.33
N THR A 12 -17.43 3.48 1.56
CA THR A 12 -18.55 2.87 0.84
C THR A 12 -18.66 3.48 -0.55
N MET A 13 -18.76 2.64 -1.57
CA MET A 13 -19.07 3.04 -2.94
C MET A 13 -20.50 3.61 -2.99
N SER A 14 -20.66 4.84 -3.48
CA SER A 14 -21.97 5.38 -3.84
C SER A 14 -22.15 5.29 -5.35
N VAL A 15 -23.22 4.60 -5.75
CA VAL A 15 -23.70 4.52 -7.13
C VAL A 15 -24.51 5.80 -7.39
N TYR A 16 -23.95 6.73 -8.14
CA TYR A 16 -24.69 7.90 -8.63
C TYR A 16 -25.47 7.48 -9.88
N GLY A 17 -26.71 7.06 -9.68
CA GLY A 17 -27.68 6.78 -10.74
C GLY A 17 -28.91 7.66 -10.57
N GLY A 18 -29.17 8.52 -11.54
CA GLY A 18 -30.51 9.07 -11.80
C GLY A 18 -30.73 10.55 -11.48
N ALA A 19 -30.76 11.38 -12.53
CA ALA A 19 -31.58 12.59 -12.57
C ALA A 19 -31.83 12.97 -14.04
N GLY A 20 -32.93 12.44 -14.61
CA GLY A 20 -33.33 12.71 -15.99
C GLY A 20 -34.74 12.17 -16.24
N GLY A 21 -35.72 12.74 -15.52
CA GLY A 21 -37.11 12.32 -15.59
C GLY A 21 -37.74 12.56 -16.95
N ARG A 22 -38.39 11.51 -17.48
CA ARG A 22 -39.60 11.58 -18.31
C ARG A 22 -40.46 10.38 -17.94
N GLY A 23 -41.55 10.65 -17.22
CA GLY A 23 -42.52 9.64 -16.82
C GLY A 23 -43.31 9.13 -18.01
N THR A 24 -43.16 7.85 -18.31
CA THR A 24 -44.04 7.11 -19.22
C THR A 24 -45.32 6.80 -18.47
N ARG A 25 -46.42 7.50 -18.75
CA ARG A 25 -47.76 7.12 -18.25
C ARG A 25 -48.42 6.22 -19.29
N ILE A 26 -48.59 4.95 -18.92
CA ILE A 26 -49.41 3.97 -19.64
C ILE A 26 -50.81 4.05 -19.01
N SER A 27 -51.81 4.45 -19.79
CA SER A 27 -53.21 4.39 -19.37
C SER A 27 -53.85 3.16 -20.01
N SER A 28 -54.06 2.13 -19.19
CA SER A 28 -54.93 0.99 -19.51
C SER A 28 -56.39 1.42 -19.37
N SER A 29 -57.19 1.31 -20.43
CA SER A 29 -58.64 1.52 -20.34
C SER A 29 -59.31 0.32 -19.67
N GLN A 30 -59.89 0.61 -18.52
CA GLN A 30 -60.70 -0.29 -17.71
C GLN A 30 -62.11 -0.36 -18.30
N SER A 31 -62.62 -1.58 -18.44
CA SER A 31 -63.96 -1.92 -18.87
C SER A 31 -65.03 -1.32 -17.94
N CYS A 32 -65.93 -0.53 -18.49
CA CYS A 32 -67.14 -0.05 -17.85
C CYS A 32 -68.38 -0.59 -18.59
N SER A 33 -69.20 -1.33 -17.84
CA SER A 33 -70.47 -1.93 -18.24
C SER A 33 -71.47 -0.89 -18.79
N PRO A 34 -72.37 -1.26 -19.73
CA PRO A 34 -73.47 -0.40 -20.08
C PRO A 34 -74.53 -0.45 -18.97
N VAL A 35 -74.83 0.72 -18.41
CA VAL A 35 -76.01 0.97 -17.60
C VAL A 35 -77.26 0.81 -18.47
N ALA A 36 -78.20 0.04 -17.94
CA ALA A 36 -79.55 -0.12 -18.42
C ALA A 36 -80.25 1.25 -18.52
N GLY A 37 -80.67 1.60 -19.74
CA GLY A 37 -81.58 2.71 -20.01
C GLY A 37 -82.79 2.17 -20.76
N GLY A 38 -83.78 1.67 -20.02
CA GLY A 38 -85.11 1.39 -20.55
C GLY A 38 -85.92 2.68 -20.61
N PHE A 39 -86.58 2.94 -21.73
CA PHE A 39 -87.82 3.70 -21.74
C PHE A 39 -88.77 3.15 -22.81
N ASN A 40 -89.94 2.75 -22.33
CA ASN A 40 -91.08 2.21 -23.06
C ASN A 40 -91.68 3.23 -24.03
N LEU A 41 -92.10 2.75 -25.21
CA LEU A 41 -93.34 3.20 -25.85
C LEU A 41 -94.15 1.95 -26.23
N THR A 42 -94.90 1.45 -25.27
CA THR A 42 -96.14 0.70 -25.50
C THR A 42 -97.20 1.67 -25.98
N ASP A 43 -97.55 1.63 -27.26
CA ASP A 43 -98.88 2.02 -27.74
C ASP A 43 -99.16 1.38 -29.11
N GLY A 44 -100.39 0.91 -29.31
CA GLY A 44 -100.91 0.55 -30.63
C GLY A 44 -100.89 -0.93 -31.03
N LEU A 45 -101.69 -1.75 -30.35
CA LEU A 45 -102.38 -2.88 -30.98
C LEU A 45 -103.16 -2.38 -32.20
N ASP A 46 -102.73 -2.69 -33.43
CA ASP A 46 -103.69 -3.12 -34.45
C ASP A 46 -103.03 -3.92 -35.59
N LEU A 47 -103.76 -4.96 -35.94
CA LEU A 47 -103.64 -5.91 -37.04
C LEU A 47 -103.21 -5.25 -38.37
N HIS A 48 -102.06 -5.60 -38.98
CA HIS A 48 -101.82 -5.64 -40.45
C HIS A 48 -100.39 -6.13 -40.79
N VAL A 49 -100.24 -7.43 -41.10
CA VAL A 49 -98.97 -8.14 -41.40
C VAL A 49 -98.40 -7.81 -42.81
N GLY A 50 -98.69 -6.63 -43.38
CA GLY A 50 -98.26 -6.24 -44.74
C GLY A 50 -97.42 -4.97 -44.86
N THR A 51 -97.24 -4.20 -43.79
CA THR A 51 -96.58 -2.86 -43.81
C THR A 51 -95.22 -2.81 -43.10
N ASN A 52 -94.80 -3.91 -42.46
CA ASN A 52 -93.61 -3.97 -41.59
C ASN A 52 -92.26 -3.98 -42.35
N GLU A 53 -92.17 -4.64 -43.51
CA GLU A 53 -90.92 -4.70 -44.30
C GLU A 53 -90.49 -3.35 -44.89
N LYS A 54 -91.47 -2.49 -45.24
CA LYS A 54 -91.15 -1.18 -45.83
C LYS A 54 -90.64 -0.19 -44.78
N ALA A 55 -91.20 -0.22 -43.57
CA ALA A 55 -90.75 0.62 -42.46
C ALA A 55 -89.36 0.20 -41.94
N THR A 56 -89.07 -1.11 -41.90
CA THR A 56 -87.72 -1.60 -41.54
C THR A 56 -86.68 -1.27 -42.61
N MET A 57 -87.02 -1.37 -43.89
CA MET A 57 -86.14 -0.93 -45.00
C MET A 57 -85.89 0.58 -44.98
N GLN A 58 -86.88 1.39 -44.60
CA GLN A 58 -86.71 2.82 -44.48
C GLN A 58 -85.80 3.19 -43.30
N ASN A 59 -85.97 2.53 -42.13
CA ASN A 59 -85.08 2.73 -40.99
C ASN A 59 -83.62 2.33 -41.28
N LEU A 60 -83.43 1.24 -42.03
CA LEU A 60 -82.11 0.81 -42.51
C LEU A 60 -81.49 1.83 -43.47
N ASN A 61 -82.27 2.38 -44.40
CA ASN A 61 -81.82 3.42 -45.32
C ASN A 61 -81.49 4.72 -44.59
N ASP A 62 -82.29 5.15 -43.62
CA ASP A 62 -82.02 6.34 -42.81
C ASP A 62 -80.74 6.16 -41.98
N ARG A 63 -80.53 4.94 -41.44
CA ARG A 63 -79.31 4.58 -40.73
C ARG A 63 -78.10 4.54 -41.67
N LEU A 64 -78.24 4.01 -42.88
CA LEU A 64 -77.18 4.01 -43.90
C LEU A 64 -76.84 5.43 -44.36
N ALA A 65 -77.85 6.30 -44.54
CA ALA A 65 -77.64 7.72 -44.81
C ALA A 65 -76.87 8.41 -43.67
N SER A 66 -77.21 8.12 -42.41
CA SER A 66 -76.47 8.63 -41.24
C SER A 66 -75.02 8.12 -41.18
N TYR A 67 -74.77 6.86 -41.59
CA TYR A 67 -73.42 6.32 -41.69
C TYR A 67 -72.63 6.98 -42.83
N LEU A 68 -73.23 7.19 -44.00
CA LEU A 68 -72.59 7.89 -45.11
C LEU A 68 -72.25 9.35 -44.75
N GLU A 69 -73.16 10.04 -44.05
CA GLU A 69 -72.91 11.38 -43.53
C GLU A 69 -71.73 11.36 -42.54
N LYS A 70 -71.69 10.36 -41.64
CA LYS A 70 -70.60 10.21 -40.68
C LYS A 70 -69.26 9.92 -41.36
N VAL A 71 -69.22 9.05 -42.36
CA VAL A 71 -68.01 8.76 -43.15
C VAL A 71 -67.50 10.02 -43.82
N ARG A 72 -68.36 10.80 -44.48
CA ARG A 72 -67.97 12.08 -45.09
C ARG A 72 -67.40 13.08 -44.09
N THR A 73 -67.98 13.18 -42.89
CA THR A 73 -67.43 14.06 -41.84
C THR A 73 -66.06 13.58 -41.35
N LEU A 74 -65.84 12.27 -41.23
CA LEU A 74 -64.56 11.70 -40.82
C LEU A 74 -63.48 11.84 -41.90
N GLU A 75 -63.83 11.66 -43.17
CA GLU A 75 -62.93 11.90 -44.30
C GLU A 75 -62.44 13.35 -44.32
N LYS A 76 -63.36 14.32 -44.10
CA LYS A 76 -63.01 15.74 -44.05
C LYS A 76 -62.11 16.10 -42.87
N GLU A 77 -62.36 15.50 -41.69
CA GLU A 77 -61.49 15.70 -40.52
C GLU A 77 -60.11 15.03 -40.70
N ASN A 78 -60.05 13.85 -41.33
CA ASN A 78 -58.77 13.22 -41.67
C ASN A 78 -57.96 14.09 -42.64
N GLU A 79 -58.58 14.61 -43.69
CA GLU A 79 -57.89 15.49 -44.65
C GLU A 79 -57.37 16.76 -43.95
N ARG A 80 -58.12 17.31 -43.00
CA ARG A 80 -57.70 18.45 -42.18
C ARG A 80 -56.49 18.11 -41.29
N LEU A 81 -56.52 16.96 -40.61
CA LEU A 81 -55.42 16.50 -39.77
C LEU A 81 -54.15 16.21 -40.59
N GLU A 82 -54.29 15.61 -41.78
CA GLU A 82 -53.16 15.39 -42.69
C GLU A 82 -52.52 16.69 -43.18
N LYS A 83 -53.32 17.75 -43.42
CA LYS A 83 -52.78 19.08 -43.73
C LYS A 83 -52.02 19.66 -42.55
N GLN A 84 -52.57 19.57 -41.34
CA GLN A 84 -51.90 20.04 -40.12
C GLN A 84 -50.59 19.29 -39.84
N ILE A 85 -50.55 17.97 -40.05
CA ILE A 85 -49.34 17.16 -39.90
C ILE A 85 -48.28 17.60 -40.93
N ARG A 86 -48.66 17.79 -42.20
CA ARG A 86 -47.74 18.26 -43.24
C ARG A 86 -47.18 19.65 -42.93
N GLU A 87 -48.02 20.58 -42.51
CA GLU A 87 -47.60 21.93 -42.09
C GLU A 87 -46.68 21.88 -40.86
N TRP A 88 -46.93 20.98 -39.91
CA TRP A 88 -46.08 20.79 -38.73
C TRP A 88 -44.69 20.25 -39.09
N TYR A 89 -44.60 19.33 -40.06
CA TYR A 89 -43.31 18.83 -40.54
C TYR A 89 -42.55 19.88 -41.38
N GLN A 90 -43.25 20.69 -42.18
CA GLN A 90 -42.62 21.74 -42.98
C GLN A 90 -42.17 22.94 -42.15
N SER A 91 -42.93 23.34 -41.13
CA SER A 91 -42.55 24.42 -40.21
C SER A 91 -41.41 24.04 -39.27
N ARG A 92 -41.14 22.74 -39.10
CA ARG A 92 -40.04 22.24 -38.29
C ARG A 92 -38.80 22.00 -39.15
N THR A 93 -38.14 23.09 -39.56
CA THR A 93 -36.76 23.00 -40.03
C THR A 93 -35.86 22.57 -38.87
N VAL A 94 -35.21 21.41 -39.02
CA VAL A 94 -34.22 20.92 -38.05
C VAL A 94 -33.04 21.88 -38.13
N THR A 95 -32.95 22.79 -37.16
CA THR A 95 -31.77 23.64 -36.95
C THR A 95 -30.65 22.75 -36.44
N SER A 96 -29.94 22.09 -37.37
CA SER A 96 -28.67 21.44 -37.06
C SER A 96 -27.68 22.55 -36.72
N ARG A 97 -27.31 22.66 -35.44
CA ARG A 97 -26.28 23.59 -34.97
C ARG A 97 -24.93 22.95 -35.29
N ASP A 98 -24.10 23.61 -36.10
CA ASP A 98 -22.80 23.06 -36.46
C ASP A 98 -21.83 23.14 -35.27
N TYR A 99 -21.51 21.99 -34.66
CA TYR A 99 -20.59 21.89 -33.52
C TYR A 99 -19.13 21.69 -33.91
N THR A 100 -18.83 21.69 -35.21
CA THR A 100 -17.52 21.35 -35.77
C THR A 100 -16.38 22.24 -35.24
N SER A 101 -16.65 23.52 -34.98
CA SER A 101 -15.66 24.45 -34.41
C SER A 101 -15.23 24.11 -32.98
N TYR A 102 -16.09 23.46 -32.19
CA TYR A 102 -15.77 23.06 -30.82
C TYR A 102 -14.86 21.84 -30.77
N PHE A 103 -14.92 20.93 -31.75
CA PHE A 103 -14.07 19.73 -31.74
C PHE A 103 -12.59 20.07 -31.78
N ALA A 104 -12.18 21.07 -32.56
CA ALA A 104 -10.78 21.53 -32.58
C ALA A 104 -10.32 22.03 -31.20
N THR A 105 -11.16 22.80 -30.51
CA THR A 105 -10.86 23.29 -29.15
C THR A 105 -10.83 22.17 -28.12
N ILE A 106 -11.71 21.17 -28.26
CA ILE A 106 -11.77 20.01 -27.36
C ILE A 106 -10.51 19.15 -27.52
N ASP A 107 -10.04 18.94 -28.75
CA ASP A 107 -8.84 18.14 -28.99
C ASP A 107 -7.56 18.85 -28.52
N ASP A 108 -7.44 20.18 -28.74
CA ASP A 108 -6.36 20.98 -28.16
C ASP A 108 -6.35 20.90 -26.61
N LEU A 109 -7.53 20.98 -25.97
CA LEU A 109 -7.64 20.82 -24.52
C LEU A 109 -7.25 19.42 -24.05
N LYS A 110 -7.65 18.36 -24.77
CA LYS A 110 -7.24 16.99 -24.45
C LYS A 110 -5.72 16.83 -24.55
N ASP A 111 -5.08 17.42 -25.56
CA ASP A 111 -3.64 17.33 -25.72
C ASP A 111 -2.89 18.12 -24.64
N LYS A 112 -3.39 19.30 -24.26
CA LYS A 112 -2.87 20.04 -23.10
C LYS A 112 -2.99 19.23 -21.80
N ILE A 113 -4.12 18.55 -21.57
CA ILE A 113 -4.29 17.66 -20.41
C ILE A 113 -3.29 16.50 -20.45
N ARG A 114 -3.08 15.88 -21.61
CA ARG A 114 -2.10 14.79 -21.77
C ARG A 114 -0.67 15.26 -21.48
N ILE A 115 -0.28 16.41 -22.00
CA ILE A 115 1.04 17.01 -21.75
C ILE A 115 1.20 17.33 -20.26
N ALA A 116 0.21 17.98 -19.66
CA ALA A 116 0.21 18.29 -18.23
C ALA A 116 0.30 17.03 -17.37
N THR A 117 -0.40 15.96 -17.75
CA THR A 117 -0.35 14.66 -17.03
C THR A 117 1.05 14.04 -17.10
N LYS A 118 1.69 14.07 -18.28
CA LYS A 118 3.07 13.58 -18.45
C LYS A 118 4.07 14.41 -17.64
N LEU A 119 3.93 15.74 -17.66
CA LEU A 119 4.77 16.65 -16.88
C LEU A 119 4.59 16.41 -15.38
N ASN A 120 3.35 16.23 -14.92
CA ASN A 120 3.05 15.93 -13.52
C ASN A 120 3.69 14.60 -13.09
N ALA A 121 3.56 13.56 -13.90
CA ALA A 121 4.22 12.27 -13.64
C ALA A 121 5.75 12.43 -13.55
N LYS A 122 6.36 13.21 -14.46
CA LYS A 122 7.79 13.53 -14.39
C LYS A 122 8.15 14.27 -13.10
N THR A 123 7.41 15.31 -12.73
CA THR A 123 7.69 16.05 -11.49
C THR A 123 7.56 15.20 -10.24
N VAL A 124 6.62 14.24 -10.21
CA VAL A 124 6.50 13.29 -9.09
C VAL A 124 7.73 12.39 -9.01
N LEU A 125 8.21 11.87 -10.15
CA LEU A 125 9.45 11.09 -10.18
C LEU A 125 10.67 11.91 -9.74
N ASP A 126 10.78 13.17 -10.17
CA ASP A 126 11.87 14.05 -9.77
C ASP A 126 11.83 14.33 -8.25
N ILE A 127 10.63 14.49 -7.67
CA ILE A 127 10.44 14.62 -6.21
C ILE A 127 10.87 13.35 -5.48
N ASP A 128 10.46 12.18 -5.95
CA ASP A 128 10.80 10.92 -5.31
C ASP A 128 12.32 10.64 -5.41
N ASN A 129 12.94 10.97 -6.54
CA ASN A 129 14.39 10.91 -6.70
C ASN A 129 15.11 11.87 -5.73
N ALA A 130 14.67 13.13 -5.64
CA ALA A 130 15.26 14.09 -4.71
C ALA A 130 15.10 13.65 -3.24
N ARG A 131 13.98 13.00 -2.88
CA ARG A 131 13.76 12.42 -1.55
C ARG A 131 14.70 11.27 -1.27
N LEU A 132 14.84 10.32 -2.20
CA LEU A 132 15.77 9.20 -2.05
C LEU A 132 17.22 9.69 -1.91
N ALA A 133 17.63 10.68 -2.71
CA ALA A 133 18.95 11.29 -2.59
C ALA A 133 19.15 11.99 -1.23
N ALA A 134 18.14 12.69 -0.72
CA ALA A 134 18.20 13.31 0.60
C ALA A 134 18.31 12.28 1.73
N ASP A 135 17.56 11.17 1.64
CA ASP A 135 17.63 10.07 2.62
C ASP A 135 18.99 9.37 2.57
N ASP A 136 19.57 9.17 1.38
CA ASP A 136 20.94 8.64 1.21
C ASP A 136 21.99 9.55 1.87
N PHE A 137 21.89 10.87 1.66
CA PHE A 137 22.79 11.82 2.32
C PHE A 137 22.60 11.86 3.83
N LYS A 138 21.36 11.76 4.30
CA LYS A 138 21.05 11.68 5.72
C LYS A 138 21.67 10.43 6.36
N MET A 139 21.51 9.26 5.73
CA MET A 139 22.11 8.02 6.22
C MET A 139 23.64 8.15 6.28
N LYS A 140 24.26 8.67 5.22
CA LYS A 140 25.72 8.92 5.20
C LYS A 140 26.17 9.87 6.31
N TYR A 141 25.41 10.94 6.54
CA TYR A 141 25.70 11.89 7.62
C TYR A 141 25.59 11.22 8.99
N GLU A 142 24.55 10.42 9.24
CA GLU A 142 24.37 9.70 10.49
C GLU A 142 25.50 8.68 10.73
N THR A 143 25.94 7.97 9.69
CA THR A 143 27.09 7.04 9.80
C THR A 143 28.40 7.76 10.07
N GLU A 144 28.66 8.88 9.39
CA GLU A 144 29.86 9.69 9.63
C GLU A 144 29.83 10.27 11.04
N LEU A 145 28.70 10.83 11.48
CA LEU A 145 28.54 11.35 12.84
C LEU A 145 28.78 10.27 13.91
N ALA A 146 28.26 9.06 13.71
CA ALA A 146 28.52 7.95 14.62
C ALA A 146 30.01 7.59 14.67
N MET A 147 30.70 7.59 13.51
CA MET A 147 32.13 7.34 13.42
C MET A 147 32.94 8.46 14.09
N THR A 148 32.58 9.74 13.90
CA THR A 148 33.27 10.85 14.56
C THR A 148 33.08 10.80 16.06
N MET A 149 31.87 10.49 16.56
CA MET A 149 31.63 10.34 18.00
C MET A 149 32.44 9.19 18.60
N ALA A 150 32.58 8.06 17.88
CA ALA A 150 33.43 6.96 18.32
C ALA A 150 34.91 7.36 18.37
N MET A 151 35.41 8.04 17.33
CA MET A 151 36.78 8.56 17.32
C MET A 151 37.03 9.60 18.43
N GLU A 152 36.09 10.49 18.69
CA GLU A 152 36.18 11.47 19.79
C GLU A 152 36.21 10.79 21.15
N ALA A 153 35.44 9.73 21.34
CA ALA A 153 35.48 8.90 22.55
C ALA A 153 36.85 8.23 22.71
N ASP A 154 37.40 7.65 21.64
CA ASP A 154 38.74 7.04 21.64
C ASP A 154 39.85 8.06 21.94
N ILE A 155 39.81 9.24 21.32
CA ILE A 155 40.76 10.34 21.61
C ILE A 155 40.68 10.75 23.08
N THR A 156 39.47 10.86 23.62
CA THR A 156 39.26 11.21 25.03
C THR A 156 39.79 10.11 25.96
N GLY A 157 39.59 8.84 25.59
CA GLY A 157 40.15 7.68 26.29
C GLY A 157 41.68 7.67 26.28
N LEU A 158 42.30 7.90 25.11
CA LEU A 158 43.74 7.98 24.96
C LEU A 158 44.36 9.15 25.75
N LYS A 159 43.68 10.31 25.79
CA LYS A 159 44.10 11.44 26.63
C LYS A 159 44.09 11.07 28.12
N ARG A 160 43.04 10.41 28.61
CA ARG A 160 42.98 9.92 29.99
C ARG A 160 44.12 8.93 30.26
N MET A 161 44.36 7.98 29.37
CA MET A 161 45.46 7.02 29.52
C MET A 161 46.83 7.71 29.55
N LEU A 162 47.04 8.75 28.73
CA LEU A 162 48.25 9.57 28.77
C LEU A 162 48.41 10.28 30.11
N ASP A 163 47.33 10.85 30.65
CA ASP A 163 47.32 11.50 31.96
C ASP A 163 47.65 10.50 33.08
N ASP A 164 47.05 9.30 33.05
CA ASP A 164 47.34 8.22 34.01
C ASP A 164 48.81 7.76 33.94
N MET A 165 49.37 7.63 32.72
CA MET A 165 50.78 7.31 32.52
C MET A 165 51.71 8.43 33.00
N ASN A 166 51.33 9.69 32.82
CA ASN A 166 52.10 10.83 33.33
C ASN A 166 52.08 10.88 34.86
N LEU A 167 50.93 10.62 35.49
CA LEU A 167 50.83 10.50 36.95
C LEU A 167 51.71 9.38 37.48
N ALA A 168 51.66 8.19 36.85
CA ALA A 168 52.54 7.07 37.22
C ALA A 168 54.03 7.44 37.04
N ARG A 169 54.38 8.13 35.96
CA ARG A 169 55.76 8.61 35.75
C ARG A 169 56.20 9.57 36.85
N MET A 170 55.36 10.53 37.22
CA MET A 170 55.65 11.50 38.29
C MET A 170 55.81 10.81 39.65
N ASP A 171 54.99 9.81 39.96
CA ASP A 171 55.13 9.00 41.18
C ASP A 171 56.47 8.24 41.22
N LEU A 172 56.83 7.56 40.12
CA LEU A 172 58.14 6.90 40.01
C LEU A 172 59.31 7.89 40.10
N GLU A 173 59.19 9.07 39.50
CA GLU A 173 60.22 10.11 39.54
C GLU A 173 60.39 10.66 40.97
N SER A 174 59.29 10.84 41.71
CA SER A 174 59.31 11.20 43.13
C SER A 174 59.96 10.12 43.99
N GLN A 175 59.61 8.84 43.78
CA GLN A 175 60.23 7.72 44.49
C GLN A 175 61.73 7.61 44.19
N TYR A 176 62.12 7.84 42.93
CA TYR A 176 63.51 7.85 42.51
C TYR A 176 64.31 8.96 43.21
N GLU A 177 63.79 10.19 43.25
CA GLU A 177 64.49 11.29 43.90
C GLU A 177 64.57 11.08 45.41
N THR A 178 63.50 10.57 46.04
CA THR A 178 63.51 10.19 47.46
C THR A 178 64.61 9.15 47.76
N LEU A 179 64.69 8.08 46.96
CA LEU A 179 65.69 7.03 47.14
C LEU A 179 67.13 7.54 46.91
N LYS A 180 67.30 8.49 46.00
CA LYS A 180 68.57 9.15 45.72
C LYS A 180 69.00 10.07 46.88
N GLU A 181 68.06 10.81 47.48
CA GLU A 181 68.29 11.59 48.69
C GLU A 181 68.69 10.67 49.87
N GLU A 182 67.98 9.57 50.08
CA GLU A 182 68.32 8.55 51.10
C GLU A 182 69.74 8.00 50.89
N LEU A 183 70.11 7.69 49.65
CA LEU A 183 71.45 7.20 49.33
C LEU A 183 72.53 8.26 49.63
N LEU A 184 72.26 9.53 49.34
CA LEU A 184 73.17 10.64 49.62
C LEU A 184 73.34 10.83 51.14
N MET A 185 72.23 10.80 51.89
CA MET A 185 72.21 10.83 53.35
C MET A 185 73.00 9.66 53.95
N LEU A 186 72.81 8.45 53.44
CA LEU A 186 73.53 7.27 53.91
C LEU A 186 75.04 7.36 53.66
N LYS A 187 75.46 7.87 52.49
CA LYS A 187 76.87 8.11 52.18
C LYS A 187 77.49 9.15 53.10
N LYS A 188 76.78 10.26 53.35
CA LYS A 188 77.24 11.31 54.25
C LYS A 188 77.37 10.79 55.69
N ASN A 189 76.37 10.06 56.19
CA ASN A 189 76.42 9.43 57.50
C ASN A 189 77.61 8.46 57.60
N HIS A 190 77.83 7.62 56.58
CA HIS A 190 78.97 6.72 56.55
C HIS A 190 80.31 7.47 56.56
N GLU A 191 80.43 8.57 55.82
CA GLU A 191 81.63 9.40 55.81
C GLU A 191 81.89 10.04 57.18
N GLU A 192 80.84 10.56 57.83
CA GLU A 192 80.89 11.09 59.20
C GLU A 192 81.28 10.02 60.22
N GLU A 193 80.68 8.82 60.15
CA GLU A 193 81.04 7.68 60.99
C GLU A 193 82.48 7.23 60.79
N VAL A 194 82.95 7.14 59.53
CA VAL A 194 84.34 6.80 59.22
C VAL A 194 85.28 7.90 59.71
N ALA A 195 84.91 9.17 59.62
CA ALA A 195 85.70 10.28 60.16
C ALA A 195 85.76 10.23 61.70
N LEU A 196 84.65 9.90 62.37
CA LEU A 196 84.59 9.65 63.81
C LEU A 196 85.44 8.44 64.23
N LEU A 197 85.36 7.33 63.50
CA LEU A 197 86.18 6.15 63.77
C LEU A 197 87.67 6.41 63.51
N ARG A 198 88.01 7.18 62.47
CA ARG A 198 89.38 7.63 62.20
C ARG A 198 89.89 8.59 63.28
N SER A 199 89.05 9.48 63.80
CA SER A 199 89.43 10.36 64.91
C SER A 199 89.58 9.59 66.22
N GLN A 200 88.75 8.57 66.47
CA GLN A 200 88.94 7.60 67.55
C GLN A 200 90.23 6.78 67.38
N MET A 201 90.56 6.35 66.16
CA MET A 201 91.81 5.62 65.87
C MET A 201 93.07 6.51 65.90
N GLY A 202 92.93 7.83 65.79
CA GLY A 202 94.02 8.81 65.94
C GLY A 202 94.42 9.10 67.39
N GLY A 203 93.67 8.56 68.36
CA GLY A 203 94.01 8.60 69.76
C GLY A 203 94.58 7.26 70.22
N GLN A 204 95.90 7.08 70.12
CA GLN A 204 96.58 6.18 71.06
C GLN A 204 96.60 6.86 72.43
N VAL A 205 95.45 6.89 73.09
CA VAL A 205 95.35 7.29 74.49
C VAL A 205 95.59 6.04 75.32
N ASN A 206 96.77 5.97 75.92
CA ASN A 206 97.00 5.22 77.14
C ASN A 206 96.04 5.78 78.21
N VAL A 207 94.87 5.18 78.35
CA VAL A 207 94.03 5.38 79.54
C VAL A 207 94.46 4.33 80.55
N ALA A 208 95.30 4.75 81.48
CA ALA A 208 95.47 4.03 82.74
C ALA A 208 94.09 3.96 83.41
N VAL A 209 93.64 2.74 83.65
CA VAL A 209 92.44 2.41 84.40
C VAL A 209 92.58 2.98 85.81
N ASP A 210 91.87 4.07 86.09
CA ASP A 210 91.51 4.45 87.46
C ASP A 210 90.08 3.96 87.69
N ALA A 211 89.94 3.04 88.64
CA ALA A 211 88.68 2.35 88.95
C ALA A 211 87.73 3.32 89.67
N SER A 212 86.97 4.09 88.89
CA SER A 212 85.75 4.74 89.36
C SER A 212 84.65 3.68 89.55
N PRO A 213 83.79 3.82 90.57
CA PRO A 213 83.16 2.71 91.27
C PRO A 213 82.23 1.92 90.35
N SER A 214 82.35 0.59 90.42
CA SER A 214 81.53 -0.44 89.77
C SER A 214 80.22 0.10 89.18
N THR A 215 80.22 0.40 87.87
CA THR A 215 78.98 0.55 87.13
C THR A 215 78.22 -0.76 87.30
N ASP A 216 77.01 -0.65 87.83
CA ASP A 216 76.20 -1.79 88.19
C ASP A 216 75.99 -2.64 86.93
N LEU A 217 76.70 -3.77 86.84
CA LEU A 217 76.64 -4.68 85.69
C LEU A 217 75.20 -5.13 85.43
N ASN A 218 74.36 -5.11 86.48
CA ASN A 218 72.92 -5.31 86.37
C ASN A 218 72.25 -4.23 85.50
N GLN A 219 72.65 -2.96 85.58
CA GLN A 219 72.07 -1.88 84.79
C GLN A 219 72.33 -2.07 83.29
N VAL A 220 73.58 -2.34 82.90
CA VAL A 220 73.95 -2.59 81.48
C VAL A 220 73.31 -3.88 80.96
N MET A 221 73.27 -4.95 81.77
CA MET A 221 72.60 -6.19 81.39
C MET A 221 71.08 -5.99 81.25
N THR A 222 70.50 -5.09 82.05
CA THR A 222 69.08 -4.71 81.96
C THR A 222 68.82 -3.87 80.71
N GLU A 223 69.70 -2.93 80.35
CA GLU A 223 69.61 -2.14 79.11
C GLU A 223 69.71 -3.01 77.85
N ILE A 224 70.64 -3.97 77.82
CA ILE A 224 70.76 -4.92 76.71
C ILE A 224 69.50 -5.78 76.61
N ARG A 225 68.99 -6.28 77.74
CA ARG A 225 67.75 -7.06 77.77
C ARG A 225 66.55 -6.23 77.30
N GLN A 226 66.44 -4.97 77.73
CA GLN A 226 65.39 -4.04 77.31
C GLN A 226 65.49 -3.69 75.81
N HIS A 227 66.70 -3.56 75.27
CA HIS A 227 66.92 -3.36 73.84
C HIS A 227 66.44 -4.56 73.01
N TYR A 228 66.82 -5.78 73.41
CA TYR A 228 66.38 -6.99 72.73
C TYR A 228 64.87 -7.23 72.87
N GLU A 229 64.29 -7.00 74.06
CA GLU A 229 62.84 -7.03 74.25
C GLU A 229 62.13 -6.01 73.35
N GLY A 230 62.67 -4.79 73.26
CA GLY A 230 62.15 -3.76 72.36
C GLY A 230 62.22 -4.13 70.88
N VAL A 231 63.31 -4.75 70.42
CA VAL A 231 63.46 -5.23 69.05
C VAL A 231 62.51 -6.40 68.77
N ILE A 232 62.35 -7.34 69.71
CA ILE A 232 61.42 -8.47 69.58
C ILE A 232 59.98 -7.95 69.50
N ASP A 233 59.60 -7.00 70.36
CA ASP A 233 58.25 -6.42 70.34
C ASP A 233 57.98 -5.59 69.08
N LYS A 234 58.98 -4.85 68.58
CA LYS A 234 58.88 -4.15 67.28
C LYS A 234 58.70 -5.14 66.14
N ASN A 235 59.57 -6.15 66.03
CA ASN A 235 59.46 -7.19 65.01
C ASN A 235 58.12 -7.93 65.07
N ARG A 236 57.61 -8.22 66.28
CA ARG A 236 56.30 -8.84 66.47
C ARG A 236 55.17 -7.96 65.93
N LYS A 237 55.18 -6.67 66.25
CA LYS A 237 54.17 -5.70 65.78
C LYS A 237 54.26 -5.48 64.26
N GLU A 238 55.47 -5.39 63.71
CA GLU A 238 55.69 -5.23 62.27
C GLU A 238 55.21 -6.47 61.50
N LEU A 239 55.50 -7.66 62.01
CA LEU A 239 55.02 -8.92 61.42
C LEU A 239 53.49 -9.03 61.50
N GLU A 240 52.90 -8.67 62.63
CA GLU A 240 51.44 -8.67 62.80
C GLU A 240 50.78 -7.66 61.87
N SER A 241 51.31 -6.43 61.77
CA SER A 241 50.82 -5.42 60.81
C SER A 241 50.99 -5.88 59.36
N TRP A 242 52.10 -6.54 59.04
CA TRP A 242 52.34 -7.06 57.69
C TRP A 242 51.34 -8.16 57.32
N TYR A 243 51.09 -9.10 58.24
CA TYR A 243 50.07 -10.15 58.05
C TYR A 243 48.66 -9.56 57.93
N GLN A 244 48.30 -8.60 58.79
CA GLN A 244 47.01 -7.91 58.73
C GLN A 244 46.83 -7.20 57.39
N ASN A 245 47.84 -6.45 56.93
CA ASN A 245 47.80 -5.78 55.63
C ASN A 245 47.67 -6.80 54.48
N LYS A 246 48.37 -7.95 54.56
CA LYS A 246 48.28 -8.98 53.52
C LYS A 246 46.92 -9.66 53.49
N ILE A 247 46.34 -9.95 54.66
CA ILE A 247 44.99 -10.52 54.78
C ILE A 247 43.96 -9.52 54.24
N ALA A 248 44.04 -8.24 54.63
CA ALA A 248 43.14 -7.20 54.15
C ALA A 248 43.21 -7.03 52.63
N ALA A 249 44.42 -7.07 52.04
CA ALA A 249 44.57 -7.02 50.58
C ALA A 249 43.92 -8.22 49.88
N VAL A 250 44.12 -9.44 50.40
CA VAL A 250 43.50 -10.65 49.85
C VAL A 250 41.98 -10.62 50.02
N GLU A 251 41.47 -10.14 51.14
CA GLU A 251 40.04 -10.00 51.38
C GLU A 251 39.41 -9.00 50.40
N GLN A 252 40.07 -7.87 50.16
CA GLN A 252 39.64 -6.89 49.16
C GLN A 252 39.66 -7.47 47.74
N ASP A 253 40.69 -8.24 47.37
CA ASP A 253 40.78 -8.93 46.08
C ASP A 253 39.65 -9.97 45.94
N VAL A 254 39.29 -10.69 47.00
CA VAL A 254 38.16 -11.63 46.99
C VAL A 254 36.85 -10.89 46.80
N ILE A 255 36.61 -9.78 47.52
CA ILE A 255 35.39 -8.98 47.39
C ILE A 255 35.24 -8.47 45.95
N THR A 256 36.26 -7.79 45.43
CA THR A 256 36.24 -7.25 44.05
C THR A 256 36.04 -8.33 42.99
N ASN A 257 36.70 -9.49 43.13
CA ASN A 257 36.49 -10.61 42.22
C ASN A 257 35.08 -11.18 42.34
N THR A 258 34.51 -11.28 43.54
CA THR A 258 33.12 -11.77 43.72
C THR A 258 32.09 -10.81 43.12
N GLU A 259 32.30 -9.50 43.24
CA GLU A 259 31.46 -8.48 42.61
C GLU A 259 31.56 -8.53 41.09
N CYS A 260 32.77 -8.64 40.55
CA CYS A 260 33.00 -8.79 39.11
C CYS A 260 32.37 -10.07 38.55
N LEU A 261 32.46 -11.19 39.28
CA LEU A 261 31.78 -12.43 38.90
C LEU A 261 30.26 -12.30 38.95
N ALA A 262 29.71 -11.59 39.94
CA ALA A 262 28.28 -11.35 40.05
C ALA A 262 27.77 -10.48 38.88
N SER A 263 28.47 -9.40 38.55
CA SER A 263 28.10 -8.50 37.45
C SER A 263 28.19 -9.20 36.09
N SER A 264 29.27 -9.92 35.83
CA SER A 264 29.42 -10.73 34.61
C SER A 264 28.32 -11.79 34.48
N ARG A 265 27.94 -12.44 35.60
CA ARG A 265 26.84 -13.41 35.61
C ARG A 265 25.49 -12.76 35.29
N THR A 266 25.23 -11.54 35.77
CA THR A 266 24.01 -10.80 35.41
C THR A 266 24.01 -10.40 33.93
N GLU A 267 25.14 -9.92 33.40
CA GLU A 267 25.26 -9.55 32.00
C GLU A 267 25.04 -10.75 31.07
N ILE A 268 25.63 -11.91 31.38
CA ILE A 268 25.39 -13.16 30.63
C ILE A 268 23.91 -13.54 30.64
N LYS A 269 23.22 -13.38 31.78
CA LYS A 269 21.79 -13.68 31.89
C LYS A 269 20.95 -12.73 31.04
N ASP A 270 21.28 -11.45 31.03
CA ASP A 270 20.58 -10.43 30.24
C ASP A 270 20.81 -10.66 28.75
N LEU A 271 22.06 -10.90 28.33
CA LEU A 271 22.42 -11.27 26.95
C LEU A 271 21.72 -12.56 26.48
N LYS A 272 21.61 -13.56 27.35
CA LYS A 272 20.86 -14.78 27.03
C LYS A 272 19.36 -14.51 26.86
N SER A 273 18.80 -13.64 27.70
CA SER A 273 17.38 -13.26 27.63
C SER A 273 17.09 -12.42 26.38
N THR A 274 17.98 -11.51 26.00
CA THR A 274 17.87 -10.75 24.75
C THR A 274 18.00 -11.66 23.53
N LEU A 275 18.96 -12.59 23.50
CA LEU A 275 19.10 -13.57 22.43
C LEU A 275 17.82 -14.38 22.25
N GLN A 276 17.24 -14.90 23.34
CA GLN A 276 15.98 -15.63 23.27
C GLN A 276 14.83 -14.77 22.73
N ARG A 277 14.73 -13.51 23.16
CA ARG A 277 13.73 -12.57 22.63
C ARG A 277 13.91 -12.34 21.12
N LEU A 278 15.13 -12.05 20.68
CA LEU A 278 15.45 -11.85 19.26
C LEU A 278 15.16 -13.11 18.43
N GLN A 279 15.40 -14.31 18.99
CA GLN A 279 15.08 -15.57 18.32
C GLN A 279 13.57 -15.77 18.16
N ILE A 280 12.76 -15.41 19.17
CA ILE A 280 11.30 -15.44 19.07
C ILE A 280 10.81 -14.43 18.03
N ASP A 281 11.35 -13.21 18.04
CA ASP A 281 11.01 -12.17 17.06
C ASP A 281 11.35 -12.63 15.64
N LEU A 282 12.51 -13.27 15.43
CA LEU A 282 12.90 -13.86 14.16
C LEU A 282 11.91 -14.96 13.69
N GLN A 283 11.53 -15.89 14.58
CA GLN A 283 10.55 -16.93 14.26
C GLN A 283 9.18 -16.34 13.92
N SER A 284 8.75 -15.33 14.66
CA SER A 284 7.51 -14.58 14.38
C SER A 284 7.53 -13.93 13.00
N HIS A 285 8.62 -13.24 12.65
CA HIS A 285 8.79 -12.63 11.34
C HIS A 285 8.82 -13.66 10.20
N LEU A 286 9.47 -14.81 10.39
CA LEU A 286 9.45 -15.90 9.41
C LEU A 286 8.03 -16.46 9.21
N SER A 287 7.27 -16.66 10.29
CA SER A 287 5.87 -17.09 10.20
C SER A 287 5.00 -16.05 9.48
N MET A 288 5.20 -14.76 9.77
CA MET A 288 4.48 -13.68 9.10
C MET A 288 4.82 -13.62 7.60
N LYS A 289 6.10 -13.76 7.24
CA LYS A 289 6.55 -13.83 5.85
C LYS A 289 5.87 -14.99 5.12
N ALA A 290 5.91 -16.19 5.69
CA ALA A 290 5.28 -17.38 5.08
C ALA A 290 3.77 -17.18 4.88
N SER A 291 3.07 -16.58 5.84
CA SER A 291 1.64 -16.25 5.71
C SER A 291 1.39 -15.25 4.58
N LEU A 292 2.21 -14.18 4.47
CA LEU A 292 2.05 -13.18 3.42
C LEU A 292 2.34 -13.76 2.02
N GLU A 293 3.40 -14.55 1.88
CA GLU A 293 3.72 -15.28 0.65
C GLU A 293 2.57 -16.23 0.26
N GLY A 294 1.97 -16.92 1.22
CA GLY A 294 0.77 -17.74 1.02
C GLY A 294 -0.42 -16.93 0.48
N THR A 295 -0.75 -15.80 1.12
CA THR A 295 -1.84 -14.93 0.64
C THR A 295 -1.56 -14.33 -0.74
N LEU A 296 -0.30 -14.02 -1.05
CA LEU A 296 0.10 -13.53 -2.36
C LEU A 296 -0.09 -14.62 -3.43
N ALA A 297 0.35 -15.84 -3.16
CA ALA A 297 0.16 -16.97 -4.06
C ALA A 297 -1.34 -17.27 -4.29
N GLU A 298 -2.16 -17.24 -3.23
CA GLU A 298 -3.61 -17.46 -3.34
C GLU A 298 -4.30 -16.37 -4.18
N THR A 299 -3.96 -15.10 -3.94
CA THR A 299 -4.51 -13.98 -4.70
C THR A 299 -4.09 -14.03 -6.17
N GLN A 300 -2.82 -14.33 -6.45
CA GLN A 300 -2.33 -14.54 -7.81
C GLN A 300 -3.06 -15.69 -8.50
N ALA A 301 -3.22 -16.84 -7.85
CA ALA A 301 -3.95 -17.98 -8.39
C ALA A 301 -5.41 -17.64 -8.69
N ARG A 302 -6.08 -16.90 -7.79
CA ARG A 302 -7.45 -16.43 -7.99
C ARG A 302 -7.56 -15.49 -9.21
N TYR A 303 -6.67 -14.52 -9.35
CA TYR A 303 -6.68 -13.62 -10.51
C TYR A 303 -6.34 -14.34 -11.81
N ALA A 304 -5.40 -15.29 -11.79
CA ALA A 304 -5.08 -16.13 -12.94
C ALA A 304 -6.31 -16.95 -13.39
N ALA A 305 -7.07 -17.53 -12.45
CA ALA A 305 -8.30 -18.26 -12.76
C ALA A 305 -9.39 -17.34 -13.34
N GLN A 306 -9.56 -16.13 -12.80
CA GLN A 306 -10.48 -15.13 -13.35
C GLN A 306 -10.09 -14.72 -14.77
N LEU A 307 -8.80 -14.49 -15.02
CA LEU A 307 -8.29 -14.14 -16.34
C LEU A 307 -8.51 -15.29 -17.34
N ALA A 308 -8.26 -16.53 -16.94
CA ALA A 308 -8.52 -17.72 -17.77
C ALA A 308 -10.02 -17.86 -18.11
N SER A 309 -10.91 -17.59 -17.15
CA SER A 309 -12.36 -17.60 -17.39
C SER A 309 -12.79 -16.51 -18.38
N LEU A 310 -12.29 -15.28 -18.23
CA LEU A 310 -12.55 -14.20 -19.17
C LEU A 310 -11.99 -14.52 -20.57
N GLN A 311 -10.78 -15.06 -20.65
CA GLN A 311 -10.18 -15.49 -21.91
C GLN A 311 -11.04 -16.56 -22.60
N SER A 312 -11.54 -17.54 -21.85
CA SER A 312 -12.45 -18.56 -22.39
C SER A 312 -13.75 -17.95 -22.93
N MET A 313 -14.32 -16.96 -22.26
CA MET A 313 -15.50 -16.22 -22.74
C MET A 313 -15.20 -15.45 -24.03
N VAL A 314 -14.05 -14.76 -24.10
CA VAL A 314 -13.61 -14.04 -25.30
C VAL A 314 -13.46 -15.01 -26.47
N THR A 315 -12.75 -16.12 -26.28
CA THR A 315 -12.57 -17.14 -27.34
C THR A 315 -13.90 -17.76 -27.78
N SER A 316 -14.85 -17.96 -26.86
CA SER A 316 -16.19 -18.43 -27.21
C SER A 316 -16.95 -17.42 -28.07
N LEU A 317 -16.92 -16.13 -27.71
CA LEU A 317 -17.56 -15.06 -28.49
C LEU A 317 -16.89 -14.86 -29.85
N GLU A 318 -15.57 -14.93 -29.93
CA GLU A 318 -14.81 -14.90 -31.19
C GLU A 318 -15.21 -16.07 -32.10
N SER A 319 -15.37 -17.27 -31.54
CA SER A 319 -15.84 -18.44 -32.26
C SER A 319 -17.27 -18.26 -32.79
N GLN A 320 -18.19 -17.74 -31.97
CA GLN A 320 -19.56 -17.43 -32.39
C GLN A 320 -19.60 -16.36 -33.51
N LEU A 321 -18.79 -15.30 -33.40
CA LEU A 321 -18.66 -14.28 -34.43
C LEU A 321 -18.12 -14.88 -35.75
N SER A 322 -17.10 -15.72 -35.68
CA SER A 322 -16.56 -16.43 -36.84
C SER A 322 -17.61 -17.33 -37.50
N GLN A 323 -18.40 -18.05 -36.69
CA GLN A 323 -19.49 -18.89 -37.18
C GLN A 323 -20.58 -18.06 -37.89
N ILE A 324 -21.01 -16.93 -37.30
CA ILE A 324 -22.00 -16.04 -37.92
C ILE A 324 -21.46 -15.45 -39.23
N HIS A 325 -20.21 -15.00 -39.28
CA HIS A 325 -19.59 -14.53 -40.52
C HIS A 325 -19.55 -15.63 -41.59
N GLY A 326 -19.22 -16.87 -41.23
CA GLY A 326 -19.28 -18.02 -42.13
C GLY A 326 -20.69 -18.28 -42.67
N ASN A 327 -21.70 -18.24 -41.81
CA ASN A 327 -23.10 -18.39 -42.20
C ASN A 327 -23.57 -17.27 -43.14
N ILE A 328 -23.18 -16.02 -42.88
CA ILE A 328 -23.49 -14.88 -43.76
C ILE A 328 -22.85 -15.06 -45.13
N ALA A 329 -21.58 -15.52 -45.17
CA ALA A 329 -20.90 -15.78 -46.43
C ALA A 329 -21.57 -16.91 -47.22
N SER A 330 -21.98 -18.00 -46.56
CA SER A 330 -22.73 -19.11 -47.18
C SER A 330 -24.09 -18.65 -47.70
N ASN A 331 -24.88 -17.96 -46.88
CA ASN A 331 -26.18 -17.42 -47.28
C ASN A 331 -26.03 -16.48 -48.48
N LYS A 332 -25.02 -15.60 -48.46
CA LYS A 332 -24.74 -14.71 -49.60
C LYS A 332 -24.48 -15.51 -50.87
N GLN A 333 -23.66 -16.56 -50.80
CA GLN A 333 -23.40 -17.43 -51.94
C GLN A 333 -24.68 -18.12 -52.45
N GLU A 334 -25.53 -18.61 -51.55
CA GLU A 334 -26.83 -19.19 -51.91
C GLU A 334 -27.77 -18.17 -52.57
N TYR A 335 -27.81 -16.94 -52.05
CA TYR A 335 -28.57 -15.84 -52.65
C TYR A 335 -28.04 -15.48 -54.05
N ASP A 336 -26.72 -15.41 -54.24
CA ASP A 336 -26.10 -15.12 -55.53
C ASP A 336 -26.46 -16.21 -56.56
N ILE A 337 -26.44 -17.50 -56.16
CA ILE A 337 -26.87 -18.62 -57.02
C ILE A 337 -28.35 -18.53 -57.36
N LEU A 338 -29.21 -18.24 -56.37
CA LEU A 338 -30.65 -18.13 -56.59
C LEU A 338 -30.99 -16.95 -57.51
N LEU A 339 -30.26 -15.84 -57.38
CA LEU A 339 -30.39 -14.69 -58.25
C LEU A 339 -30.01 -15.05 -59.70
N ASP A 340 -28.92 -15.77 -59.91
CA ASP A 340 -28.50 -16.25 -61.24
C ASP A 340 -29.52 -17.22 -61.86
N LEU A 341 -30.09 -18.13 -61.07
CA LEU A 341 -31.17 -19.00 -61.54
C LEU A 341 -32.42 -18.19 -61.91
N LYS A 342 -32.78 -17.21 -61.10
CA LYS A 342 -33.93 -16.33 -61.32
C LYS A 342 -33.76 -15.51 -62.61
N THR A 343 -32.59 -14.89 -62.82
CA THR A 343 -32.33 -14.13 -64.05
C THR A 343 -32.36 -15.04 -65.28
N ARG A 344 -31.83 -16.27 -65.19
CA ARG A 344 -31.92 -17.26 -66.27
C ARG A 344 -33.37 -17.65 -66.59
N LEU A 345 -34.18 -17.96 -65.58
CA LEU A 345 -35.59 -18.30 -65.77
C LEU A 345 -36.39 -17.14 -66.37
N GLU A 346 -36.12 -15.90 -65.95
CA GLU A 346 -36.74 -14.71 -66.55
C GLU A 346 -36.40 -14.59 -68.04
N LEU A 347 -35.16 -14.89 -68.44
CA LEU A 347 -34.78 -14.92 -69.85
C LEU A 347 -35.53 -16.02 -70.62
N GLU A 348 -35.66 -17.23 -70.05
CA GLU A 348 -36.40 -18.33 -70.67
C GLU A 348 -37.90 -17.99 -70.86
N ILE A 349 -38.53 -17.32 -69.87
CA ILE A 349 -39.91 -16.81 -69.99
C ILE A 349 -40.02 -15.76 -71.10
N VAL A 350 -39.09 -14.80 -71.15
CA VAL A 350 -39.11 -13.76 -72.20
C VAL A 350 -38.95 -14.38 -73.59
N ILE A 351 -38.03 -15.33 -73.76
CA ILE A 351 -37.79 -16.01 -75.04
C ILE A 351 -39.04 -16.79 -75.47
N THR A 352 -39.62 -17.60 -74.58
CA THR A 352 -40.83 -18.40 -74.89
C THR A 352 -42.06 -17.54 -75.17
N VAL A 353 -42.25 -16.43 -74.46
CA VAL A 353 -43.33 -15.47 -74.74
C VAL A 353 -43.13 -14.81 -76.11
N VAL A 354 -41.91 -14.42 -76.47
CA VAL A 354 -41.64 -13.85 -77.81
C VAL A 354 -41.87 -14.89 -78.90
N GLU A 355 -41.42 -16.13 -78.71
CA GLU A 355 -41.61 -17.22 -79.67
C GLU A 355 -43.10 -17.56 -79.87
N THR A 356 -43.89 -17.63 -78.80
CA THR A 356 -45.36 -17.83 -78.88
C THR A 356 -46.11 -16.66 -79.53
N VAL A 357 -45.62 -15.42 -79.37
CA VAL A 357 -46.16 -14.23 -80.06
C VAL A 357 -45.80 -14.24 -81.56
N VAL A 358 -44.61 -14.74 -81.93
CA VAL A 358 -44.18 -14.89 -83.32
C VAL A 358 -44.92 -16.04 -84.02
N ASP A 359 -45.29 -17.11 -83.30
CA ASP A 359 -46.08 -18.25 -83.82
C ASP A 359 -47.60 -17.99 -83.90
N GLY A 360 -48.08 -16.78 -83.62
CA GLY A 360 -49.42 -16.32 -84.03
C GLY A 360 -50.60 -16.84 -83.20
N LYS A 361 -50.41 -17.35 -81.98
CA LYS A 361 -51.52 -17.65 -81.05
C LYS A 361 -51.55 -16.67 -79.88
N VAL A 362 -52.33 -15.59 -80.02
CA VAL A 362 -52.71 -14.71 -78.90
C VAL A 362 -53.63 -15.49 -77.95
N VAL A 363 -53.12 -15.88 -76.78
CA VAL A 363 -53.96 -16.36 -75.66
C VAL A 363 -54.15 -15.20 -74.69
N GLN A 364 -55.33 -14.57 -74.76
CA GLN A 364 -55.84 -13.73 -73.68
C GLN A 364 -56.18 -14.60 -72.47
N SER A 365 -55.53 -14.35 -71.34
CA SER A 365 -55.95 -14.86 -70.03
C SER A 365 -55.73 -13.75 -69.00
N SER A 366 -56.82 -13.07 -68.65
CA SER A 366 -56.89 -12.10 -67.56
C SER A 366 -56.79 -12.83 -66.22
N GLN A 367 -55.83 -12.46 -65.37
CA GLN A 367 -56.01 -12.56 -63.93
C GLN A 367 -55.10 -11.54 -63.22
N THR A 368 -55.73 -10.48 -62.72
CA THR A 368 -55.18 -9.54 -61.76
C THR A 368 -55.00 -10.25 -60.42
N VAL A 369 -53.77 -10.25 -59.89
CA VAL A 369 -53.51 -10.53 -58.48
C VAL A 369 -52.69 -9.36 -57.95
N ASP A 370 -53.35 -8.53 -57.15
CA ASP A 370 -52.73 -7.51 -56.31
C ASP A 370 -51.66 -8.15 -55.43
N VAL A 371 -50.43 -7.62 -55.51
CA VAL A 371 -49.42 -7.86 -54.48
C VAL A 371 -49.25 -6.56 -53.71
N ASP A 372 -49.92 -6.57 -52.57
CA ASP A 372 -49.83 -5.62 -51.48
C ASP A 372 -48.34 -5.39 -51.13
N LYS A 373 -47.87 -4.16 -51.31
CA LYS A 373 -46.56 -3.70 -50.79
C LYS A 373 -46.80 -3.18 -49.38
N SER A 374 -46.60 -4.03 -48.39
CA SER A 374 -46.34 -3.60 -47.02
C SER A 374 -44.84 -3.55 -46.77
N ALA A 375 -44.46 -2.48 -46.06
CA ALA A 375 -43.11 -2.07 -45.67
C ALA A 375 -42.39 -3.06 -44.73
#